data_AF-A0A965WS80-F1
#
_entry.id   AF-A0A965WS80-F1
#
_cell.length_a   1.000
_cell.length_b   1.000
_cell.length_c   1.000
_cell.angle_alpha   90.00
_cell.angle_beta   90.00
_cell.angle_gamma   90.00
#
_symmetry.space_group_name_H-M   'P 1'
#
loop_
_entity.id
_entity.type
_entity.pdbx_description
1 polymer ?
#
loop_
_entity_poly.entity_id
_entity_poly.type
_entity_poly.pdbx_seq_one_letter_code
_entity_poly.pdbx_strand_id
1 'polypeptide(L)'
;MDDMFCYQCEQTAKGVACTTKGVCGKTADISNLQDDMTGALVALAVATKNKDIDEATYHIMLEGMFTAITNVSFYDVTLKDLIGRIDAITLSYGGKLHIYTMKEVWSDNEDIRSLKSLILLGLRGMGAYAYHAWVLGYKDKEVNDFFFTAMRAIGGKGSVDELLPLVLETGKVNLACMKLLDEANTQTYGDPTPIEVPLMIEKGPFIVVSGHDLYDLYQLLIQTQGKGINIYTHGEMLPAHGYPKLREFDHLKGNFGTAWQNQQKEFIDLPGAVLFTTNCLMPPKENYKDRIFTTEVVSYPELVHIGEDKDFTPVIEKALSLGGYSEDEVTVLSGGPMMGKAMPNDTFVITAATNAITVLKPEKYPDMACLRCGSCTDHCPAAIQPVRINEFERAKDVDALNRLSALDCIECGLCT
;
A
#
# COMPACT_ATOMS: atom_id res chain seq x y z
N MET A 1 -15.26 -8.85 -25.70
CA MET A 1 -14.37 -8.44 -24.61
C MET A 1 -13.00 -8.90 -25.01
N ASP A 2 -12.05 -7.98 -25.10
CA ASP A 2 -10.65 -8.37 -25.29
C ASP A 2 -10.19 -9.07 -24.00
N ASP A 3 -9.61 -10.26 -24.15
CA ASP A 3 -9.04 -11.01 -23.03
C ASP A 3 -7.88 -10.21 -22.40
N MET A 4 -7.74 -10.28 -21.07
CA MET A 4 -6.63 -9.66 -20.35
C MET A 4 -5.49 -10.65 -20.14
N PHE A 5 -4.32 -10.15 -19.74
CA PHE A 5 -3.25 -11.00 -19.19
C PHE A 5 -2.55 -10.26 -18.05
N CYS A 6 -2.65 -10.77 -16.83
CA CYS A 6 -1.99 -10.17 -15.67
C CYS A 6 -1.55 -11.24 -14.67
N TYR A 7 -0.26 -11.25 -14.33
CA TYR A 7 0.33 -12.20 -13.38
C TYR A 7 1.23 -11.56 -12.32
N GLN A 8 1.07 -10.26 -12.08
CA GLN A 8 2.04 -9.50 -11.28
C GLN A 8 1.96 -9.75 -9.77
N CYS A 9 0.85 -10.29 -9.26
CA CYS A 9 0.67 -10.52 -7.83
C CYS A 9 0.64 -12.01 -7.51
N GLU A 10 1.01 -12.33 -6.27
CA GLU A 10 1.04 -13.69 -5.75
C GLU A 10 -0.32 -14.39 -5.89
N GLN A 11 -1.42 -13.66 -5.67
CA GLN A 11 -2.79 -14.17 -5.76
C GLN A 11 -3.31 -14.37 -7.20
N THR A 12 -2.44 -14.33 -8.21
CA THR A 12 -2.87 -14.53 -9.59
C THR A 12 -3.60 -15.87 -9.76
N ALA A 13 -4.57 -15.93 -10.67
CA ALA A 13 -5.44 -17.09 -10.79
C ALA A 13 -4.61 -18.37 -11.07
N LYS A 14 -4.83 -19.40 -10.22
CA LYS A 14 -4.14 -20.69 -10.25
C LYS A 14 -2.61 -20.60 -10.11
N GLY A 15 -2.07 -19.48 -9.63
CA GLY A 15 -0.62 -19.23 -9.61
C GLY A 15 -0.01 -19.09 -11.02
N VAL A 16 -0.82 -18.78 -12.03
CA VAL A 16 -0.38 -18.63 -13.43
C VAL A 16 -0.65 -17.22 -13.95
N ALA A 17 -1.90 -16.89 -14.24
CA ALA A 17 -2.29 -15.58 -14.79
C ALA A 17 -3.80 -15.37 -14.67
N CYS A 18 -4.22 -14.13 -14.45
CA CYS A 18 -5.59 -13.69 -14.61
C CYS A 18 -5.85 -13.33 -16.09
N THR A 19 -6.78 -14.04 -16.74
CA THR A 19 -7.06 -13.88 -18.18
C THR A 19 -8.44 -13.30 -18.52
N THR A 20 -9.36 -13.28 -17.56
CA THR A 20 -10.73 -12.75 -17.75
C THR A 20 -11.06 -11.64 -16.76
N LYS A 21 -10.69 -11.85 -15.49
CA LYS A 21 -10.82 -10.87 -14.41
C LYS A 21 -9.71 -11.13 -13.39
N GLY A 22 -9.13 -10.08 -12.83
CA GLY A 22 -8.17 -10.18 -11.74
C GLY A 22 -8.83 -10.74 -10.47
N VAL A 23 -8.11 -11.59 -9.73
CA VAL A 23 -8.52 -12.04 -8.38
C VAL A 23 -8.68 -10.84 -7.44
N CYS A 24 -7.87 -9.80 -7.62
CA CYS A 24 -7.98 -8.51 -6.94
C CYS A 24 -9.23 -7.67 -7.32
N GLY A 25 -10.05 -8.13 -8.26
CA GLY A 25 -11.23 -7.42 -8.74
C GLY A 25 -11.02 -6.56 -9.98
N LYS A 26 -9.77 -6.36 -10.43
CA LYS A 26 -9.44 -5.62 -11.66
C LYS A 26 -10.14 -6.23 -12.89
N THR A 27 -10.86 -5.40 -13.64
CA THR A 27 -11.54 -5.83 -14.88
C THR A 27 -10.54 -5.93 -16.04
N ALA A 28 -10.93 -6.60 -17.13
CA ALA A 28 -10.10 -6.69 -18.33
C ALA A 28 -9.80 -5.30 -18.93
N ASP A 29 -10.80 -4.42 -18.99
CA ASP A 29 -10.64 -3.06 -19.53
C ASP A 29 -9.62 -2.24 -18.73
N ILE A 30 -9.68 -2.29 -17.39
CA ILE A 30 -8.71 -1.62 -16.52
C ILE A 30 -7.32 -2.24 -16.68
N SER A 31 -7.23 -3.57 -16.80
CA SER A 31 -5.95 -4.23 -17.04
C SER A 31 -5.32 -3.80 -18.36
N ASN A 32 -6.12 -3.73 -19.43
CA ASN A 32 -5.66 -3.34 -20.75
C ASN A 32 -5.24 -1.86 -20.78
N LEU A 33 -5.95 -0.98 -20.07
CA LEU A 33 -5.52 0.42 -19.91
C LEU A 33 -4.19 0.55 -19.16
N GLN A 34 -3.94 -0.28 -18.14
CA GLN A 34 -2.63 -0.28 -17.47
C GLN A 34 -1.50 -0.81 -18.38
N ASP A 35 -1.81 -1.73 -19.29
CA ASP A 35 -0.88 -2.17 -20.33
C ASP A 35 -0.62 -1.07 -21.36
N ASP A 36 -1.66 -0.36 -21.81
CA ASP A 36 -1.54 0.79 -22.72
C ASP A 36 -0.70 1.90 -22.09
N MET A 37 -0.92 2.20 -20.81
CA MET A 37 -0.10 3.13 -20.02
C MET A 37 1.35 2.69 -19.94
N THR A 38 1.61 1.39 -19.69
CA THR A 38 2.98 0.87 -19.67
C THR A 38 3.64 1.01 -21.04
N GLY A 39 2.90 0.78 -22.14
CA GLY A 39 3.35 1.04 -23.50
C GLY A 39 3.66 2.52 -23.77
N ALA A 40 2.85 3.44 -23.24
CA ALA A 40 3.10 4.88 -23.32
C ALA A 40 4.38 5.29 -22.57
N LEU A 41 4.65 4.69 -21.39
CA LEU A 41 5.90 4.90 -20.65
C LEU A 41 7.13 4.38 -21.41
N VAL A 42 7.02 3.26 -22.11
CA VAL A 42 8.07 2.80 -23.03
C VAL A 42 8.31 3.83 -24.14
N ALA A 43 7.24 4.35 -24.76
CA ALA A 43 7.33 5.35 -25.80
C ALA A 43 8.02 6.64 -25.31
N LEU A 44 7.66 7.10 -24.11
CA LEU A 44 8.31 8.22 -23.43
C LEU A 44 9.80 7.94 -23.22
N ALA A 45 10.15 6.76 -22.71
CA ALA A 45 11.55 6.39 -22.46
C ALA A 45 12.41 6.35 -23.73
N VAL A 46 11.81 5.96 -24.86
CA VAL A 46 12.45 6.00 -26.17
C VAL A 46 12.59 7.44 -26.68
N ALA A 47 11.56 8.28 -26.51
CA ALA A 47 11.55 9.67 -27.00
C ALA A 47 12.60 10.56 -26.32
N THR A 48 12.91 10.28 -25.05
CA THR A 48 13.91 11.02 -24.26
C THR A 48 15.35 10.52 -24.45
N LYS A 49 15.58 9.48 -25.28
CA LYS A 49 16.92 8.93 -25.49
C LYS A 49 17.89 10.01 -25.98
N ASN A 50 19.04 10.13 -25.30
CA ASN A 50 20.10 11.12 -25.58
C ASN A 50 19.63 12.59 -25.47
N LYS A 51 18.62 12.85 -24.65
CA LYS A 51 18.12 14.20 -24.34
C LYS A 51 18.17 14.43 -22.85
N ASP A 52 18.19 15.70 -22.46
CA ASP A 52 18.01 16.09 -21.07
C ASP A 52 16.54 15.85 -20.68
N ILE A 53 16.35 15.25 -19.51
CA ILE A 53 15.03 14.90 -18.97
C ILE A 53 14.74 15.86 -17.83
N ASP A 54 13.61 16.57 -17.92
CA ASP A 54 13.16 17.48 -16.88
C ASP A 54 12.45 16.77 -15.71
N GLU A 55 12.21 17.51 -14.62
CA GLU A 55 11.59 16.97 -13.42
C GLU A 55 10.17 16.44 -13.66
N ALA A 56 9.37 17.13 -14.47
CA ALA A 56 8.01 16.70 -14.79
C ALA A 56 8.01 15.36 -15.53
N THR A 57 9.00 15.13 -16.39
CA THR A 57 9.17 13.88 -17.13
C THR A 57 9.60 12.73 -16.22
N TYR A 58 10.47 12.97 -15.23
CA TYR A 58 10.76 11.95 -14.22
C TYR A 58 9.53 11.65 -13.36
N HIS A 59 8.84 12.68 -12.87
CA HIS A 59 7.68 12.52 -12.01
C HIS A 59 6.59 11.66 -12.67
N ILE A 60 6.24 11.94 -13.93
CA ILE A 60 5.20 11.18 -14.62
C ILE A 60 5.59 9.71 -14.89
N MET A 61 6.89 9.42 -15.01
CA MET A 61 7.40 8.04 -15.09
C MET A 61 7.14 7.30 -13.77
N LEU A 62 7.42 7.94 -12.63
CA LEU A 62 7.17 7.36 -11.30
C LEU A 62 5.67 7.17 -11.03
N GLU A 63 4.87 8.20 -11.33
CA GLU A 63 3.40 8.19 -11.19
C GLU A 63 2.78 7.04 -12.00
N GLY A 64 3.20 6.85 -13.26
CA GLY A 64 2.75 5.75 -14.10
C GLY A 64 3.16 4.36 -13.59
N MET A 65 4.39 4.22 -13.10
CA MET A 65 4.85 2.97 -12.49
C MET A 65 4.03 2.59 -11.26
N PHE A 66 3.80 3.57 -10.38
CA PHE A 66 3.07 3.36 -9.13
C PHE A 66 1.59 3.06 -9.40
N THR A 67 0.95 3.80 -10.31
CA THR A 67 -0.47 3.61 -10.68
C THR A 67 -0.79 2.18 -11.14
N ALA A 68 0.19 1.48 -11.74
CA ALA A 68 0.02 0.11 -12.23
C ALA A 68 0.27 -0.99 -11.18
N ILE A 69 0.65 -0.64 -9.94
CA ILE A 69 0.76 -1.61 -8.84
C ILE A 69 -0.62 -2.20 -8.50
N THR A 70 -0.62 -3.44 -8.01
CA THR A 70 -1.84 -4.13 -7.58
C THR A 70 -2.55 -3.34 -6.50
N ASN A 71 -3.87 -3.17 -6.64
CA ASN A 71 -4.74 -2.46 -5.69
C ASN A 71 -4.43 -0.95 -5.53
N VAL A 72 -3.87 -0.30 -6.55
CA VAL A 72 -3.72 1.17 -6.60
C VAL A 72 -4.91 1.82 -7.31
N SER A 73 -5.04 1.61 -8.63
CA SER A 73 -6.05 2.30 -9.45
C SER A 73 -6.98 1.34 -10.20
N PHE A 74 -8.28 1.61 -10.11
CA PHE A 74 -9.38 0.88 -10.74
C PHE A 74 -10.28 1.77 -11.61
N TYR A 75 -9.89 3.03 -11.83
CA TYR A 75 -10.73 4.02 -12.51
C TYR A 75 -10.16 4.33 -13.91
N ASP A 76 -10.97 4.06 -14.94
CA ASP A 76 -10.57 4.21 -16.33
C ASP A 76 -10.33 5.67 -16.73
N VAL A 77 -11.10 6.62 -16.18
CA VAL A 77 -10.96 8.05 -16.45
C VAL A 77 -9.58 8.56 -16.02
N THR A 78 -9.13 8.22 -14.81
CA THR A 78 -7.80 8.64 -14.33
C THR A 78 -6.67 7.97 -15.10
N LEU A 79 -6.84 6.70 -15.49
CA LEU A 79 -5.85 6.01 -16.33
C LEU A 79 -5.73 6.66 -17.70
N LYS A 80 -6.85 7.00 -18.35
CA LYS A 80 -6.87 7.69 -19.65
C LYS A 80 -6.25 9.09 -19.58
N ASP A 81 -6.52 9.83 -18.50
CA ASP A 81 -5.90 11.14 -18.26
C ASP A 81 -4.37 11.02 -18.13
N LEU A 82 -3.90 10.08 -17.31
CA LEU A 82 -2.48 9.85 -17.11
C LEU A 82 -1.78 9.42 -18.42
N ILE A 83 -2.40 8.54 -19.22
CA ILE A 83 -1.92 8.20 -20.57
C ILE A 83 -1.81 9.45 -21.44
N GLY A 84 -2.85 10.30 -21.45
CA GLY A 84 -2.85 11.55 -22.22
C GLY A 84 -1.73 12.51 -21.81
N ARG A 85 -1.45 12.62 -20.51
CA ARG A 85 -0.33 13.42 -19.98
C ARG A 85 1.04 12.84 -20.40
N ILE A 86 1.21 11.51 -20.34
CA ILE A 86 2.43 10.81 -20.81
C ILE A 86 2.63 11.05 -22.32
N ASP A 87 1.56 10.93 -23.11
CA ASP A 87 1.59 11.13 -24.55
C ASP A 87 1.94 12.58 -24.91
N ALA A 88 1.38 13.57 -24.20
CA ALA A 88 1.69 14.97 -24.40
C ALA A 88 3.19 15.27 -24.17
N ILE A 89 3.77 14.72 -23.10
CA ILE A 89 5.22 14.85 -22.83
C ILE A 89 6.02 14.09 -23.89
N THR A 90 5.60 12.90 -24.29
CA THR A 90 6.28 12.13 -25.36
C THR A 90 6.34 12.93 -26.67
N LEU A 91 5.26 13.61 -27.04
CA LEU A 91 5.19 14.47 -28.22
C LEU A 91 6.06 15.74 -28.08
N SER A 92 6.22 16.29 -26.88
CA SER A 92 7.08 17.47 -26.66
C SER A 92 8.56 17.15 -26.92
N TYR A 93 8.98 15.90 -26.67
CA TYR A 93 10.29 15.39 -27.09
C TYR A 93 10.34 14.99 -28.58
N GLY A 94 9.27 15.15 -29.37
CA GLY A 94 9.21 14.70 -30.77
C GLY A 94 9.14 13.18 -30.92
N GLY A 95 8.69 12.48 -29.89
CA GLY A 95 8.47 11.04 -29.89
C GLY A 95 7.24 10.64 -30.71
N LYS A 96 7.07 9.33 -30.90
CA LYS A 96 5.87 8.74 -31.52
C LYS A 96 5.06 8.01 -30.45
N LEU A 97 3.75 8.19 -30.50
CA LEU A 97 2.81 7.54 -29.57
C LEU A 97 2.54 6.09 -29.98
N HIS A 98 2.10 5.28 -29.01
CA HIS A 98 1.64 3.90 -29.20
C HIS A 98 2.60 3.02 -30.04
N ILE A 99 3.90 3.27 -29.94
CA ILE A 99 4.92 2.49 -30.67
C ILE A 99 5.15 1.10 -30.07
N TYR A 100 4.62 0.85 -28.87
CA TYR A 100 4.84 -0.38 -28.14
C TYR A 100 3.54 -0.87 -27.51
N THR A 101 3.29 -2.16 -27.64
CA THR A 101 2.18 -2.84 -26.95
C THR A 101 2.75 -3.88 -26.01
N MET A 102 2.19 -3.98 -24.80
CA MET A 102 2.63 -5.00 -23.84
C MET A 102 2.38 -6.43 -24.32
N LYS A 103 1.54 -6.62 -25.36
CA LYS A 103 1.43 -7.90 -26.06
C LYS A 103 2.80 -8.39 -26.57
N GLU A 104 3.72 -7.50 -26.92
CA GLU A 104 5.08 -7.87 -27.33
C GLU A 104 5.86 -8.55 -26.20
N VAL A 105 5.65 -8.17 -24.93
CA VAL A 105 6.22 -8.88 -23.77
C VAL A 105 5.46 -10.17 -23.50
N TRP A 106 4.12 -10.09 -23.44
CA TRP A 106 3.28 -11.21 -23.00
C TRP A 106 3.33 -12.41 -23.96
N SER A 107 3.56 -12.15 -25.25
CA SER A 107 3.66 -13.18 -26.29
C SER A 107 5.09 -13.59 -26.65
N ASP A 108 6.11 -13.03 -25.98
CA ASP A 108 7.52 -13.34 -26.24
C ASP A 108 7.88 -14.78 -25.79
N ASN A 109 9.11 -15.19 -26.15
CA ASN A 109 9.76 -16.37 -25.59
C ASN A 109 9.68 -16.35 -24.06
N GLU A 110 9.43 -17.51 -23.45
CA GLU A 110 9.17 -17.61 -22.01
C GLU A 110 10.26 -17.01 -21.13
N ASP A 111 11.55 -17.24 -21.45
CA ASP A 111 12.66 -16.71 -20.69
C ASP A 111 12.78 -15.19 -20.84
N ILE A 112 12.62 -14.69 -22.07
CA ILE A 112 12.67 -13.26 -22.37
C ILE A 112 11.49 -12.52 -21.70
N ARG A 113 10.28 -13.08 -21.81
CA ARG A 113 9.09 -12.58 -21.13
C ARG A 113 9.30 -12.54 -19.62
N SER A 114 9.84 -13.62 -19.04
CA SER A 114 10.11 -13.71 -17.60
C SER A 114 11.08 -12.62 -17.14
N LEU A 115 12.22 -12.46 -17.83
CA LEU A 115 13.22 -11.44 -17.49
C LEU A 115 12.68 -10.01 -17.63
N LYS A 116 12.01 -9.69 -18.76
CA LYS A 116 11.40 -8.37 -18.95
C LYS A 116 10.32 -8.07 -17.92
N SER A 117 9.55 -9.08 -17.54
CA SER A 117 8.52 -8.93 -16.51
C SER A 117 9.12 -8.72 -15.15
N LEU A 118 10.16 -9.46 -14.79
CA LEU A 118 10.85 -9.27 -13.51
C LEU A 118 11.42 -7.84 -13.39
N ILE A 119 12.02 -7.32 -14.47
CA ILE A 119 12.46 -5.91 -14.53
C ILE A 119 11.27 -4.97 -14.35
N LEU A 120 10.23 -5.10 -15.18
CA LEU A 120 9.07 -4.22 -15.14
C LEU A 120 8.37 -4.19 -13.77
N LEU A 121 8.16 -5.36 -13.16
CA LEU A 121 7.52 -5.47 -11.86
C LEU A 121 8.42 -4.93 -10.75
N GLY A 122 9.73 -5.10 -10.84
CA GLY A 122 10.71 -4.45 -9.98
C GLY A 122 10.65 -2.93 -10.09
N LEU A 123 10.58 -2.39 -11.32
CA LEU A 123 10.41 -0.95 -11.57
C LEU A 123 9.11 -0.42 -10.98
N ARG A 124 8.00 -1.17 -11.02
CA ARG A 124 6.74 -0.74 -10.38
C ARG A 124 6.95 -0.52 -8.88
N GLY A 125 7.56 -1.48 -8.19
CA GLY A 125 7.90 -1.36 -6.76
C GLY A 125 8.86 -0.19 -6.47
N MET A 126 9.93 -0.06 -7.24
CA MET A 126 10.86 1.08 -7.14
C MET A 126 10.13 2.41 -7.38
N GLY A 127 9.19 2.45 -8.32
CA GLY A 127 8.40 3.63 -8.66
C GLY A 127 7.64 4.17 -7.47
N ALA A 128 7.04 3.29 -6.66
CA ALA A 128 6.38 3.68 -5.42
C ALA A 128 7.34 4.30 -4.41
N TYR A 129 8.50 3.68 -4.16
CA TYR A 129 9.48 4.21 -3.21
C TYR A 129 10.04 5.57 -3.64
N ALA A 130 10.42 5.68 -4.91
CA ALA A 130 10.92 6.93 -5.49
C ALA A 130 9.84 8.02 -5.48
N TYR A 131 8.56 7.66 -5.70
CA TYR A 131 7.44 8.60 -5.63
C TYR A 131 7.28 9.18 -4.22
N HIS A 132 7.30 8.35 -3.17
CA HIS A 132 7.22 8.84 -1.79
C HIS A 132 8.43 9.70 -1.39
N ALA A 133 9.64 9.34 -1.83
CA ALA A 133 10.81 10.19 -1.64
C ALA A 133 10.62 11.55 -2.35
N TRP A 134 10.06 11.53 -3.57
CA TRP A 134 9.78 12.72 -4.35
C TRP A 134 8.78 13.66 -3.67
N VAL A 135 7.70 13.12 -3.09
CA VAL A 135 6.70 13.88 -2.30
C VAL A 135 7.37 14.65 -1.17
N LEU A 136 8.39 14.07 -0.54
CA LEU A 136 9.19 14.70 0.52
C LEU A 136 10.31 15.62 -0.01
N GLY A 137 10.45 15.76 -1.32
CA GLY A 137 11.46 16.60 -1.97
C GLY A 137 12.82 15.93 -2.19
N TYR A 138 12.92 14.62 -1.95
CA TYR A 138 14.15 13.83 -2.12
C TYR A 138 14.16 13.16 -3.50
N LYS A 139 15.28 13.29 -4.22
CA LYS A 139 15.43 12.79 -5.59
C LYS A 139 16.84 12.26 -5.76
N ASP A 140 16.99 11.17 -6.50
CA ASP A 140 18.29 10.63 -6.90
C ASP A 140 18.35 10.46 -8.42
N LYS A 141 19.41 10.98 -9.03
CA LYS A 141 19.55 10.98 -10.49
C LYS A 141 19.81 9.57 -11.03
N GLU A 142 20.61 8.74 -10.34
CA GLU A 142 20.90 7.36 -10.78
C GLU A 142 19.60 6.54 -10.79
N VAL A 143 18.82 6.63 -9.72
CA VAL A 143 17.50 5.98 -9.61
C VAL A 143 16.57 6.45 -10.72
N ASN A 144 16.42 7.76 -10.89
CA ASN A 144 15.52 8.35 -11.87
C ASN A 144 15.91 8.02 -13.33
N ASP A 145 17.20 8.12 -13.67
CA ASP A 145 17.70 7.76 -15.01
C ASP A 145 17.47 6.26 -15.33
N PHE A 146 17.57 5.40 -14.31
CA PHE A 146 17.47 3.96 -14.48
C PHE A 146 16.09 3.52 -14.97
N PHE A 147 15.00 4.14 -14.52
CA PHE A 147 13.65 3.86 -15.03
C PHE A 147 13.59 3.98 -16.55
N PHE A 148 14.17 5.04 -17.10
CA PHE A 148 14.20 5.28 -18.54
C PHE A 148 15.08 4.25 -19.28
N THR A 149 16.21 3.88 -18.69
CA THR A 149 17.11 2.85 -19.24
C THR A 149 16.43 1.49 -19.30
N ALA A 150 15.82 1.06 -18.21
CA ALA A 150 15.14 -0.22 -18.12
C ALA A 150 13.87 -0.25 -19.00
N MET A 151 13.09 0.84 -19.06
CA MET A 151 11.91 0.90 -19.93
C MET A 151 12.25 0.85 -21.43
N ARG A 152 13.37 1.45 -21.84
CA ARG A 152 13.87 1.26 -23.21
C ARG A 152 14.26 -0.18 -23.51
N ALA A 153 14.84 -0.89 -22.52
CA ALA A 153 15.20 -2.29 -22.69
C ALA A 153 13.95 -3.21 -22.77
N ILE A 154 12.92 -2.93 -21.96
CA ILE A 154 11.62 -3.63 -22.04
C ILE A 154 11.02 -3.46 -23.45
N GLY A 155 11.00 -2.23 -23.97
CA GLY A 155 10.51 -1.91 -25.32
C GLY A 155 11.39 -2.37 -26.48
N GLY A 156 12.62 -2.82 -26.21
CA GLY A 156 13.59 -3.24 -27.21
C GLY A 156 13.57 -4.74 -27.48
N LYS A 157 14.36 -5.16 -28.47
CA LYS A 157 14.80 -6.56 -28.55
C LYS A 157 15.88 -6.79 -27.51
N GLY A 158 15.85 -7.93 -26.84
CA GLY A 158 16.88 -8.31 -25.87
C GLY A 158 17.05 -9.83 -25.85
N SER A 159 18.27 -10.27 -25.61
CA SER A 159 18.63 -11.66 -25.33
C SER A 159 18.72 -11.91 -23.82
N VAL A 160 18.78 -13.19 -23.43
CA VAL A 160 19.00 -13.58 -22.02
C VAL A 160 20.30 -12.97 -21.47
N ASP A 161 21.37 -12.98 -22.27
CA ASP A 161 22.69 -12.43 -21.90
C ASP A 161 22.67 -10.90 -21.67
N GLU A 162 21.71 -10.20 -22.27
CA GLU A 162 21.54 -8.74 -22.09
C GLU A 162 20.56 -8.42 -20.96
N LEU A 163 19.47 -9.18 -20.83
CA LEU A 163 18.40 -8.91 -19.87
C LEU A 163 18.73 -9.39 -18.46
N LEU A 164 19.45 -10.50 -18.30
CA LEU A 164 19.81 -11.02 -16.98
C LEU A 164 20.71 -10.06 -16.18
N PRO A 165 21.76 -9.44 -16.77
CA PRO A 165 22.49 -8.38 -16.09
C PRO A 165 21.61 -7.19 -15.67
N LEU A 166 20.65 -6.82 -16.51
CA LEU A 166 19.73 -5.71 -16.22
C LEU A 166 18.76 -6.03 -15.07
N VAL A 167 18.34 -7.29 -14.90
CA VAL A 167 17.61 -7.75 -13.71
C VAL A 167 18.45 -7.51 -12.44
N LEU A 168 19.72 -7.91 -12.46
CA LEU A 168 20.62 -7.71 -11.31
C LEU A 168 20.86 -6.23 -11.03
N GLU A 169 21.02 -5.43 -12.09
CA GLU A 169 21.14 -3.97 -11.98
C GLU A 169 19.87 -3.35 -11.38
N THR A 170 18.68 -3.83 -11.78
CA THR A 170 17.40 -3.42 -11.19
C THR A 170 17.40 -3.65 -9.67
N GLY A 171 17.88 -4.81 -9.21
CA GLY A 171 18.02 -5.09 -7.78
C GLY A 171 19.00 -4.14 -7.06
N LYS A 172 20.13 -3.82 -7.69
CA LYS A 172 21.11 -2.87 -7.15
C LYS A 172 20.51 -1.45 -7.03
N VAL A 173 19.83 -0.97 -8.08
CA VAL A 173 19.23 0.38 -8.06
C VAL A 173 18.02 0.43 -7.13
N ASN A 174 17.27 -0.68 -6.98
CA ASN A 174 16.22 -0.77 -5.97
C ASN A 174 16.76 -0.55 -4.54
N LEU A 175 17.92 -1.12 -4.21
CA LEU A 175 18.56 -0.87 -2.90
C LEU A 175 18.89 0.63 -2.70
N ALA A 176 19.40 1.30 -3.74
CA ALA A 176 19.63 2.74 -3.70
C ALA A 176 18.32 3.54 -3.54
N CYS A 177 17.25 3.11 -4.22
CA CYS A 177 15.92 3.70 -4.11
C CYS A 177 15.31 3.56 -2.71
N MET A 178 15.46 2.39 -2.08
CA MET A 178 15.00 2.17 -0.70
C MET A 178 15.80 3.03 0.28
N LYS A 179 17.12 3.14 0.10
CA LYS A 179 17.96 4.05 0.89
C LYS A 179 17.51 5.51 0.74
N LEU A 180 17.16 5.96 -0.48
CA LEU A 180 16.65 7.30 -0.70
C LEU A 180 15.35 7.56 0.09
N LEU A 181 14.42 6.61 0.08
CA LEU A 181 13.18 6.73 0.84
C LEU A 181 13.41 6.69 2.37
N ASP A 182 14.31 5.83 2.84
CA ASP A 182 14.72 5.78 4.24
C ASP A 182 15.28 7.13 4.70
N GLU A 183 16.21 7.71 3.94
CA GLU A 183 16.76 9.04 4.20
C GLU A 183 15.67 10.12 4.19
N ALA A 184 14.74 10.07 3.22
CA ALA A 184 13.65 11.04 3.13
C ALA A 184 12.74 11.01 4.37
N ASN A 185 12.35 9.82 4.82
CA ASN A 185 11.47 9.65 5.98
C ASN A 185 12.19 10.00 7.29
N THR A 186 13.37 9.45 7.53
CA THR A 186 14.12 9.63 8.79
C THR A 186 14.57 11.08 8.97
N GLN A 187 15.01 11.76 7.91
CA GLN A 187 15.37 13.19 8.00
C GLN A 187 14.14 14.09 8.18
N THR A 188 12.98 13.71 7.65
CA THR A 188 11.76 14.53 7.75
C THR A 188 11.03 14.35 9.09
N TYR A 189 10.96 13.12 9.59
CA TYR A 189 10.11 12.73 10.73
C TYR A 189 10.88 12.22 11.96
N GLY A 190 12.20 12.07 11.85
CA GLY A 190 13.09 11.54 12.88
C GLY A 190 13.27 10.02 12.79
N ASP A 191 14.34 9.49 13.35
CA ASP A 191 14.59 8.05 13.38
C ASP A 191 13.49 7.31 14.18
N PRO A 192 12.90 6.24 13.63
CA PRO A 192 11.93 5.44 14.35
C PRO A 192 12.49 4.87 15.66
N THR A 193 11.70 4.93 16.74
CA THR A 193 12.04 4.32 18.03
C THR A 193 10.95 3.34 18.48
N PRO A 194 11.30 2.25 19.19
CA PRO A 194 10.30 1.31 19.71
C PRO A 194 9.22 2.00 20.55
N ILE A 195 7.96 1.61 20.35
CA ILE A 195 6.80 2.17 21.04
C ILE A 195 5.67 1.13 21.14
N GLU A 196 4.90 1.19 22.22
CA GLU A 196 3.64 0.44 22.32
C GLU A 196 2.54 1.19 21.56
N VAL A 197 1.95 0.54 20.55
CA VAL A 197 0.84 1.10 19.76
C VAL A 197 -0.49 0.51 20.22
N PRO A 198 -1.43 1.32 20.73
CA PRO A 198 -2.76 0.82 21.09
C PRO A 198 -3.51 0.32 19.85
N LEU A 199 -4.22 -0.81 20.01
CA LEU A 199 -5.21 -1.27 19.03
C LEU A 199 -6.64 -0.84 19.38
N MET A 200 -6.82 -0.30 20.58
CA MET A 200 -8.13 0.12 21.10
C MET A 200 -8.64 1.34 20.36
N ILE A 201 -9.89 1.27 19.90
CA ILE A 201 -10.60 2.42 19.36
C ILE A 201 -11.33 3.16 20.49
N GLU A 202 -10.99 4.43 20.68
CA GLU A 202 -11.61 5.32 21.66
C GLU A 202 -12.94 5.84 21.12
N LYS A 203 -13.86 6.18 22.03
CA LYS A 203 -15.11 6.83 21.65
C LYS A 203 -14.91 8.17 20.93
N GLY A 204 -15.88 8.54 20.10
CA GLY A 204 -15.93 9.79 19.35
C GLY A 204 -15.48 9.65 17.89
N PRO A 205 -15.58 10.73 17.10
CA PRO A 205 -15.26 10.73 15.68
C PRO A 205 -13.82 10.29 15.40
N PHE A 206 -13.62 9.52 14.33
CA PHE A 206 -12.29 9.07 13.95
C PHE A 206 -12.09 8.92 12.44
N ILE A 207 -10.83 8.97 12.03
CA ILE A 207 -10.35 8.70 10.67
C ILE A 207 -9.33 7.57 10.73
N VAL A 208 -9.47 6.60 9.83
CA VAL A 208 -8.47 5.55 9.59
C VAL A 208 -7.65 5.90 8.36
N VAL A 209 -6.32 5.95 8.48
CA VAL A 209 -5.40 6.22 7.37
C VAL A 209 -4.69 4.92 7.01
N SER A 210 -4.76 4.52 5.74
CA SER A 210 -4.10 3.34 5.21
C SER A 210 -3.23 3.69 4.00
N GLY A 211 -2.30 2.79 3.66
CA GLY A 211 -1.28 3.02 2.65
C GLY A 211 0.09 3.22 3.29
N HIS A 212 0.93 4.06 2.70
CA HIS A 212 2.32 4.26 3.15
C HIS A 212 2.75 5.73 3.23
N ASP A 213 1.97 6.67 2.68
CA ASP A 213 2.43 8.06 2.57
C ASP A 213 2.37 8.81 3.92
N LEU A 214 3.54 9.06 4.50
CA LEU A 214 3.69 9.78 5.77
C LEU A 214 3.43 11.28 5.63
N TYR A 215 3.55 11.85 4.43
CA TYR A 215 3.26 13.26 4.19
C TYR A 215 1.76 13.54 4.27
N ASP A 216 0.95 12.70 3.65
CA ASP A 216 -0.51 12.77 3.74
C ASP A 216 -1.00 12.59 5.18
N LEU A 217 -0.43 11.63 5.93
CA LEU A 217 -0.72 11.50 7.35
C LEU A 217 -0.35 12.77 8.12
N TYR A 218 0.84 13.33 7.88
CA TYR A 218 1.29 14.55 8.57
C TYR A 218 0.37 15.75 8.27
N GLN A 219 -0.01 15.94 7.00
CA GLN A 219 -0.95 17.00 6.60
C GLN A 219 -2.33 16.80 7.24
N LEU A 220 -2.82 15.56 7.28
CA LEU A 220 -4.09 15.23 7.95
C LEU A 220 -4.02 15.52 9.46
N LEU A 221 -2.92 15.16 10.14
CA LEU A 221 -2.73 15.41 11.57
C LEU A 221 -2.77 16.91 11.88
N ILE A 222 -2.11 17.74 11.07
CA ILE A 222 -2.16 19.20 11.18
C ILE A 222 -3.61 19.70 11.02
N GLN A 223 -4.31 19.25 9.98
CA GLN A 223 -5.66 19.73 9.66
C GLN A 223 -6.75 19.24 10.63
N THR A 224 -6.48 18.17 11.38
CA THR A 224 -7.38 17.60 12.39
C THR A 224 -7.09 18.04 13.82
N GLN A 225 -5.96 18.70 14.06
CA GLN A 225 -5.57 19.17 15.39
C GLN A 225 -6.64 20.09 16.00
N GLY A 226 -7.09 19.76 17.20
CA GLY A 226 -8.12 20.52 17.92
C GLY A 226 -9.56 20.35 17.42
N LYS A 227 -9.82 19.44 16.45
CA LYS A 227 -11.17 19.18 15.93
C LYS A 227 -11.93 18.07 16.66
N GLY A 228 -11.32 17.43 17.66
CA GLY A 228 -11.93 16.33 18.40
C GLY A 228 -12.11 15.06 17.56
N ILE A 229 -11.20 14.82 16.62
CA ILE A 229 -11.18 13.63 15.75
C ILE A 229 -9.93 12.82 16.11
N ASN A 230 -10.10 11.54 16.39
CA ASN A 230 -8.99 10.61 16.59
C ASN A 230 -8.50 10.06 15.24
N ILE A 231 -7.19 9.92 15.08
CA ILE A 231 -6.54 9.36 13.89
C ILE A 231 -5.98 7.98 14.24
N TYR A 232 -6.32 6.98 13.42
CA TYR A 232 -5.82 5.63 13.52
C TYR A 232 -5.10 5.25 12.23
N THR A 233 -3.97 4.54 12.33
CA THR A 233 -3.29 3.93 11.20
C THR A 233 -3.96 2.60 10.84
N HIS A 234 -3.78 2.08 9.63
CA HIS A 234 -4.22 0.73 9.23
C HIS A 234 -3.26 0.12 8.21
N GLY A 235 -2.97 -1.17 8.38
CA GLY A 235 -2.00 -1.90 7.57
C GLY A 235 -0.62 -1.23 7.66
N GLU A 236 -0.05 -0.90 6.49
CA GLU A 236 1.32 -0.42 6.33
C GLU A 236 1.56 1.00 6.88
N MET A 237 0.53 1.69 7.40
CA MET A 237 0.70 2.94 8.14
C MET A 237 1.12 2.72 9.60
N LEU A 238 1.06 1.48 10.12
CA LEU A 238 1.45 1.17 11.51
C LEU A 238 2.85 1.70 11.90
N PRO A 239 3.90 1.60 11.06
CA PRO A 239 5.23 2.14 11.39
C PRO A 239 5.27 3.65 11.61
N ALA A 240 4.25 4.42 11.20
CA ALA A 240 4.16 5.86 11.44
C ALA A 240 4.31 6.22 12.94
N HIS A 241 3.83 5.34 13.83
CA HIS A 241 3.96 5.51 15.28
C HIS A 241 5.41 5.48 15.77
N GLY A 242 6.35 4.87 15.03
CA GLY A 242 7.77 4.87 15.42
C GLY A 242 8.41 6.27 15.31
N TYR A 243 7.91 7.11 14.40
CA TYR A 243 8.52 8.39 14.06
C TYR A 243 8.22 9.46 15.13
N PRO A 244 9.26 10.07 15.75
CA PRO A 244 9.08 11.07 16.81
C PRO A 244 8.19 12.25 16.43
N LYS A 245 8.35 12.81 15.22
CA LYS A 245 7.60 13.99 14.77
C LYS A 245 6.10 13.74 14.59
N LEU A 246 5.73 12.51 14.20
CA LEU A 246 4.32 12.13 14.05
C LEU A 246 3.65 11.85 15.40
N ARG A 247 4.44 11.39 16.38
CA ARG A 247 3.96 11.15 17.75
C ARG A 247 3.71 12.40 18.58
N GLU A 248 4.15 13.57 18.12
CA GLU A 248 3.86 14.84 18.80
C GLU A 248 2.35 15.17 18.79
N PHE A 249 1.57 14.50 17.93
CA PHE A 249 0.12 14.68 17.83
C PHE A 249 -0.61 13.68 18.75
N ASP A 250 -1.10 14.16 19.89
CA ASP A 250 -1.82 13.35 20.90
C ASP A 250 -3.10 12.65 20.37
N HIS A 251 -3.64 13.11 19.24
CA HIS A 251 -4.81 12.53 18.59
C HIS A 251 -4.45 11.49 17.51
N LEU A 252 -3.16 11.18 17.28
CA LEU A 252 -2.72 9.95 16.63
C LEU A 252 -2.77 8.82 17.67
N LYS A 253 -3.88 8.07 17.70
CA LYS A 253 -4.25 7.23 18.85
C LYS A 253 -3.72 5.80 18.82
N GLY A 254 -3.63 5.21 17.64
CA GLY A 254 -3.29 3.79 17.54
C GLY A 254 -3.42 3.24 16.14
N ASN A 255 -3.53 1.92 16.04
CA ASN A 255 -3.71 1.21 14.79
C ASN A 255 -5.03 0.44 14.78
N PHE A 256 -5.84 0.69 13.76
CA PHE A 256 -7.11 0.02 13.51
C PHE A 256 -6.88 -1.23 12.66
N GLY A 257 -7.45 -2.36 13.10
CA GLY A 257 -7.53 -3.57 12.29
C GLY A 257 -6.18 -4.25 12.05
N THR A 258 -6.08 -4.94 10.92
CA THR A 258 -4.95 -5.81 10.57
C THR A 258 -4.38 -5.48 9.19
N ALA A 259 -3.85 -6.47 8.47
CA ALA A 259 -3.35 -6.28 7.12
C ALA A 259 -4.50 -6.11 6.10
N TRP A 260 -4.15 -5.46 4.98
CA TRP A 260 -5.09 -4.94 3.98
C TRP A 260 -6.14 -5.94 3.47
N GLN A 261 -5.86 -7.24 3.42
CA GLN A 261 -6.79 -8.25 2.92
C GLN A 261 -8.06 -8.39 3.77
N ASN A 262 -8.03 -7.93 5.03
CA ASN A 262 -9.17 -7.96 5.93
C ASN A 262 -10.04 -6.69 5.85
N GLN A 263 -9.61 -5.65 5.13
CA GLN A 263 -10.28 -4.34 5.10
C GLN A 263 -11.79 -4.41 4.79
N GLN A 264 -12.24 -5.31 3.91
CA GLN A 264 -13.67 -5.41 3.55
C GLN A 264 -14.56 -6.00 4.67
N LYS A 265 -13.93 -6.65 5.66
CA LYS A 265 -14.58 -7.14 6.88
C LYS A 265 -14.45 -6.13 8.01
N GLU A 266 -13.34 -5.42 8.07
CA GLU A 266 -13.04 -4.44 9.12
C GLU A 266 -13.76 -3.10 8.88
N PHE A 267 -13.91 -2.67 7.62
CA PHE A 267 -14.55 -1.39 7.27
C PHE A 267 -16.06 -1.48 7.05
N ILE A 268 -16.63 -2.68 7.11
CA ILE A 268 -18.07 -2.86 6.93
C ILE A 268 -18.81 -2.08 8.02
N ASP A 269 -19.64 -1.12 7.58
CA ASP A 269 -20.41 -0.17 8.40
C ASP A 269 -19.62 0.63 9.45
N LEU A 270 -18.29 0.73 9.31
CA LEU A 270 -17.40 1.47 10.21
C LEU A 270 -17.89 2.92 10.42
N PRO A 271 -18.16 3.38 11.65
CA PRO A 271 -18.65 4.74 11.91
C PRO A 271 -17.53 5.81 11.85
N GLY A 272 -16.53 5.61 11.00
CA GLY A 272 -15.41 6.53 10.77
C GLY A 272 -15.10 6.67 9.28
N ALA A 273 -14.36 7.72 8.91
CA ALA A 273 -13.88 7.89 7.54
C ALA A 273 -12.57 7.11 7.33
N VAL A 274 -12.30 6.69 6.09
CA VAL A 274 -11.06 5.98 5.73
C VAL A 274 -10.37 6.69 4.58
N LEU A 275 -9.09 7.02 4.74
CA LEU A 275 -8.25 7.63 3.71
C LEU A 275 -7.21 6.62 3.23
N PHE A 276 -7.19 6.34 1.93
CA PHE A 276 -6.16 5.53 1.28
C PHE A 276 -5.13 6.41 0.58
N THR A 277 -3.91 6.39 1.10
CA THR A 277 -2.77 7.12 0.51
C THR A 277 -2.07 6.36 -0.60
N THR A 278 -2.13 5.03 -0.57
CA THR A 278 -1.55 4.13 -1.58
C THR A 278 -2.39 2.84 -1.70
N ASN A 279 -1.87 1.83 -2.41
CA ASN A 279 -2.38 0.46 -2.25
C ASN A 279 -2.30 0.02 -0.77
N CYS A 280 -3.12 -0.92 -0.31
CA CYS A 280 -3.98 -1.81 -1.09
C CYS A 280 -5.46 -1.51 -0.92
N LEU A 281 -6.06 -0.72 -1.83
CA LEU A 281 -7.50 -0.55 -1.90
C LEU A 281 -8.14 -1.77 -2.57
N MET A 282 -8.91 -2.55 -1.82
CA MET A 282 -9.81 -3.54 -2.42
C MET A 282 -11.10 -2.84 -2.88
N PRO A 283 -11.76 -3.31 -3.95
CA PRO A 283 -13.05 -2.75 -4.39
C PRO A 283 -14.02 -2.57 -3.21
N PRO A 284 -14.39 -1.32 -2.85
CA PRO A 284 -15.24 -1.07 -1.70
C PRO A 284 -16.64 -1.68 -1.88
N LYS A 285 -17.29 -2.06 -0.78
CA LYS A 285 -18.70 -2.48 -0.80
C LYS A 285 -19.61 -1.27 -0.64
N GLU A 286 -20.80 -1.35 -1.20
CA GLU A 286 -21.78 -0.25 -1.21
C GLU A 286 -22.12 0.32 0.17
N ASN A 287 -22.09 -0.50 1.23
CA ASN A 287 -22.50 -0.07 2.56
C ASN A 287 -21.45 0.76 3.32
N TYR A 288 -20.21 0.82 2.84
CA TYR A 288 -19.18 1.70 3.42
C TYR A 288 -18.43 2.54 2.38
N LYS A 289 -18.67 2.34 1.07
CA LYS A 289 -18.09 3.13 -0.02
C LYS A 289 -18.21 4.64 0.20
N ASP A 290 -19.28 5.10 0.82
CA ASP A 290 -19.60 6.52 1.06
C ASP A 290 -18.66 7.24 2.04
N ARG A 291 -17.76 6.50 2.71
CA ARG A 291 -16.78 7.05 3.66
C ARG A 291 -15.33 6.64 3.34
N ILE A 292 -15.08 6.13 2.13
CA ILE A 292 -13.73 5.85 1.62
C ILE A 292 -13.27 7.01 0.74
N PHE A 293 -12.09 7.52 1.04
CA PHE A 293 -11.42 8.60 0.34
C PHE A 293 -10.10 8.09 -0.23
N THR A 294 -9.72 8.64 -1.38
CA THR A 294 -8.45 8.34 -2.04
C THR A 294 -7.63 9.61 -2.22
N THR A 295 -6.33 9.48 -2.36
CA THR A 295 -5.38 10.57 -2.63
C THR A 295 -4.22 9.99 -3.43
N GLU A 296 -3.32 10.84 -3.92
CA GLU A 296 -2.16 10.44 -4.72
C GLU A 296 -2.56 9.60 -5.95
N VAL A 297 -1.88 8.49 -6.20
CA VAL A 297 -2.13 7.60 -7.35
C VAL A 297 -3.32 6.65 -7.14
N VAL A 298 -3.91 6.61 -5.94
CA VAL A 298 -5.04 5.73 -5.63
C VAL A 298 -6.30 6.28 -6.27
N SER A 299 -7.00 5.45 -7.03
CA SER A 299 -8.25 5.89 -7.64
C SER A 299 -9.24 4.75 -7.82
N TYR A 300 -10.52 5.06 -7.57
CA TYR A 300 -11.63 4.14 -7.75
C TYR A 300 -12.88 4.92 -8.16
N PRO A 301 -13.72 4.38 -9.07
CA PRO A 301 -14.92 5.07 -9.51
C PRO A 301 -15.83 5.51 -8.35
N GLU A 302 -16.37 6.73 -8.45
CA GLU A 302 -17.34 7.31 -7.51
C GLU A 302 -16.82 7.60 -6.09
N LEU A 303 -15.55 7.31 -5.78
CA LEU A 303 -14.94 7.75 -4.52
C LEU A 303 -14.52 9.21 -4.63
N VAL A 304 -14.56 9.90 -3.49
CA VAL A 304 -14.00 11.25 -3.38
C VAL A 304 -12.47 11.13 -3.40
N HIS A 305 -11.84 11.89 -4.29
CA HIS A 305 -10.38 11.95 -4.43
C HIS A 305 -9.88 13.30 -3.90
N ILE A 306 -8.92 13.26 -2.98
CA ILE A 306 -8.25 14.43 -2.43
C ILE A 306 -7.09 14.79 -3.36
N GLY A 307 -7.10 16.03 -3.85
CA GLY A 307 -6.14 16.50 -4.85
C GLY A 307 -4.76 16.84 -4.29
N GLU A 308 -3.91 17.39 -5.16
CA GLU A 308 -2.53 17.80 -4.83
C GLU A 308 -2.44 18.87 -3.74
N ASP A 309 -3.51 19.64 -3.51
CA ASP A 309 -3.59 20.67 -2.46
C ASP A 309 -3.77 20.08 -1.06
N LYS A 310 -4.01 18.77 -0.96
CA LYS A 310 -4.17 18.02 0.30
C LYS A 310 -5.26 18.61 1.19
N ASP A 311 -6.32 19.15 0.62
CA ASP A 311 -7.48 19.60 1.40
C ASP A 311 -8.28 18.39 1.92
N PHE A 312 -8.02 18.01 3.18
CA PHE A 312 -8.72 16.89 3.82
C PHE A 312 -10.09 17.28 4.40
N THR A 313 -10.59 18.49 4.12
CA THR A 313 -11.93 18.92 4.57
C THR A 313 -13.02 17.88 4.30
N PRO A 314 -13.12 17.24 3.11
CA PRO A 314 -14.12 16.20 2.87
C PRO A 314 -14.02 14.99 3.82
N VAL A 315 -12.80 14.55 4.13
CA VAL A 315 -12.55 13.43 5.05
C VAL A 315 -12.95 13.80 6.47
N ILE A 316 -12.57 15.02 6.89
CA ILE A 316 -12.81 15.58 8.22
C ILE A 316 -14.32 15.76 8.47
N GLU A 317 -15.02 16.40 7.55
CA GLU A 317 -16.47 16.60 7.65
C GLU A 317 -17.22 15.27 7.68
N LYS A 318 -16.77 14.29 6.88
CA LYS A 318 -17.37 12.95 6.90
C LYS A 318 -17.18 12.27 8.25
N ALA A 319 -15.97 12.27 8.82
CA ALA A 319 -15.72 11.69 10.14
C ALA A 319 -16.58 12.33 11.23
N LEU A 320 -16.68 13.67 11.24
CA LEU A 320 -17.55 14.39 12.19
C LEU A 320 -19.03 14.04 12.01
N SER A 321 -19.49 13.89 10.77
CA SER A 321 -20.89 13.53 10.49
C SER A 321 -21.25 12.10 10.93
N LEU A 322 -20.28 11.19 10.90
CA LEU A 322 -20.46 9.80 11.32
C LEU A 322 -20.45 9.65 12.85
N GLY A 323 -19.80 10.57 13.58
CA GLY A 323 -19.82 10.64 15.04
C GLY A 323 -18.95 9.61 15.76
N GLY A 324 -18.50 8.56 15.07
CA GLY A 324 -17.70 7.48 15.66
C GLY A 324 -18.47 6.61 16.65
N TYR A 325 -17.73 5.90 17.51
CA TYR A 325 -18.32 5.05 18.53
C TYR A 325 -18.77 5.85 19.75
N SER A 326 -19.86 5.43 20.39
CA SER A 326 -20.39 6.09 21.60
C SER A 326 -19.62 5.73 22.88
N GLU A 327 -18.98 4.56 22.89
CA GLU A 327 -18.20 3.99 23.99
C GLU A 327 -16.87 3.48 23.44
N ASP A 328 -15.88 3.31 24.32
CA ASP A 328 -14.61 2.69 23.94
C ASP A 328 -14.82 1.25 23.48
N GLU A 329 -13.89 0.74 22.67
CA GLU A 329 -14.01 -0.57 22.04
C GLU A 329 -14.36 -1.70 23.02
N VAL A 330 -15.30 -2.54 22.57
CA VAL A 330 -15.77 -3.73 23.29
C VAL A 330 -15.65 -4.95 22.37
N THR A 331 -15.29 -6.10 22.94
CA THR A 331 -15.36 -7.36 22.21
C THR A 331 -16.80 -7.88 22.26
N VAL A 332 -17.42 -7.99 21.09
CA VAL A 332 -18.77 -8.56 20.97
C VAL A 332 -18.69 -10.02 20.52
N LEU A 333 -19.34 -10.91 21.27
CA LEU A 333 -19.49 -12.32 20.91
C LEU A 333 -20.95 -12.61 20.54
N SER A 334 -21.17 -13.25 19.39
CA SER A 334 -22.44 -13.90 19.08
C SER A 334 -22.49 -15.25 19.81
N GLY A 335 -23.21 -15.27 20.94
CA GLY A 335 -23.30 -16.39 21.87
C GLY A 335 -22.80 -16.03 23.27
N GLY A 336 -22.71 -17.03 24.15
CA GLY A 336 -22.16 -16.87 25.50
C GLY A 336 -20.63 -16.76 25.52
N PRO A 337 -20.02 -16.38 26.66
CA PRO A 337 -18.58 -16.09 26.77
C PRO A 337 -17.64 -17.28 26.50
N MET A 338 -18.14 -18.52 26.55
CA MET A 338 -17.32 -19.73 26.37
C MET A 338 -17.26 -20.23 24.92
N MET A 339 -18.38 -20.15 24.18
CA MET A 339 -18.54 -20.75 22.84
C MET A 339 -19.01 -19.72 21.80
N GLY A 340 -19.16 -18.46 22.20
CA GLY A 340 -19.56 -17.37 21.32
C GLY A 340 -18.46 -17.07 20.32
N LYS A 341 -18.86 -16.70 19.10
CA LYS A 341 -17.92 -16.29 18.05
C LYS A 341 -17.69 -14.79 18.14
N ALA A 342 -16.42 -14.37 18.12
CA ALA A 342 -16.04 -12.97 18.00
C ALA A 342 -16.64 -12.37 16.73
N MET A 343 -17.33 -11.25 16.90
CA MET A 343 -17.89 -10.49 15.80
C MET A 343 -16.85 -9.50 15.28
N PRO A 344 -16.77 -9.30 13.96
CA PRO A 344 -15.78 -8.40 13.36
C PRO A 344 -16.08 -6.91 13.60
N ASN A 345 -17.32 -6.58 13.98
CA ASN A 345 -17.82 -5.24 14.28
C ASN A 345 -19.21 -5.36 14.95
N ASP A 346 -19.80 -4.22 15.32
CA ASP A 346 -21.10 -4.06 15.95
C ASP A 346 -22.29 -4.15 14.99
N THR A 347 -22.05 -4.19 13.68
CA THR A 347 -23.07 -4.28 12.62
C THR A 347 -23.24 -5.71 12.09
N PHE A 348 -23.67 -6.61 12.97
CA PHE A 348 -23.89 -8.01 12.61
C PHE A 348 -25.36 -8.42 12.66
N VAL A 349 -25.72 -9.36 11.79
CA VAL A 349 -27.09 -9.91 11.72
C VAL A 349 -27.28 -10.96 12.81
N ILE A 350 -28.25 -10.70 13.68
CA ILE A 350 -28.74 -11.67 14.67
C ILE A 350 -29.71 -12.62 13.96
N THR A 351 -29.50 -13.92 14.09
CA THR A 351 -30.44 -14.92 13.57
C THR A 351 -31.25 -15.53 14.71
N ALA A 352 -32.31 -16.30 14.38
CA ALA A 352 -33.05 -17.06 15.40
C ALA A 352 -32.18 -18.06 16.17
N ALA A 353 -30.98 -18.39 15.67
CA ALA A 353 -30.00 -19.25 16.35
C ALA A 353 -29.09 -18.50 17.33
N THR A 354 -29.11 -17.16 17.34
CA THR A 354 -28.31 -16.35 18.26
C THR A 354 -29.02 -16.26 19.61
N ASN A 355 -28.58 -17.07 20.57
CA ASN A 355 -29.21 -17.18 21.89
C ASN A 355 -28.77 -16.09 22.89
N ALA A 356 -27.64 -15.43 22.66
CA ALA A 356 -27.12 -14.34 23.48
C ALA A 356 -26.17 -13.46 22.67
N ILE A 357 -25.99 -12.22 23.12
CA ILE A 357 -24.88 -11.35 22.74
C ILE A 357 -24.09 -11.07 24.00
N THR A 358 -22.81 -11.40 24.00
CA THR A 358 -21.91 -11.08 25.12
C THR A 358 -21.07 -9.89 24.72
N VAL A 359 -21.13 -8.82 25.51
CA VAL A 359 -20.27 -7.65 25.36
C VAL A 359 -19.22 -7.72 26.47
N LEU A 360 -17.97 -7.90 26.08
CA LEU A 360 -16.84 -7.96 26.98
C LEU A 360 -16.04 -6.68 26.84
N LYS A 361 -15.56 -6.13 27.96
CA LYS A 361 -14.45 -5.20 27.88
C LYS A 361 -13.23 -5.98 27.39
N PRO A 362 -12.38 -5.40 26.53
CA PRO A 362 -11.12 -6.02 26.17
C PRO A 362 -10.30 -6.18 27.45
N GLU A 363 -10.27 -7.38 28.02
CA GLU A 363 -9.36 -7.72 29.10
C GLU A 363 -8.09 -8.31 28.49
N LYS A 364 -6.94 -7.77 28.90
CA LYS A 364 -5.65 -8.32 28.52
C LYS A 364 -5.52 -9.69 29.18
N TYR A 365 -5.76 -10.77 28.44
CA TYR A 365 -5.49 -12.10 28.94
C TYR A 365 -4.00 -12.20 29.26
N PRO A 366 -3.61 -12.80 30.41
CA PRO A 366 -2.22 -13.01 30.71
C PRO A 366 -1.60 -13.87 29.60
N ASP A 367 -0.41 -13.50 29.16
CA ASP A 367 0.33 -14.27 28.17
C ASP A 367 0.40 -15.74 28.60
N MET A 368 0.06 -16.66 27.69
CA MET A 368 0.33 -18.06 27.95
C MET A 368 1.85 -18.27 27.98
N ALA A 369 2.32 -19.05 28.96
CA ALA A 369 3.75 -19.36 29.07
C ALA A 369 4.24 -20.06 27.80
N CYS A 370 5.29 -19.52 27.18
CA CYS A 370 5.91 -20.12 26.00
C CYS A 370 6.38 -21.55 26.30
N LEU A 371 5.89 -22.52 25.53
CA LEU A 371 6.29 -23.94 25.63
C LEU A 371 7.67 -24.23 25.04
N ARG A 372 8.31 -23.24 24.42
CA ARG A 372 9.60 -23.36 23.72
C ARG A 372 9.61 -24.46 22.65
N CYS A 373 8.47 -24.66 21.98
CA CYS A 373 8.31 -25.69 20.95
C CYS A 373 8.97 -25.35 19.60
N GLY A 374 9.33 -24.08 19.37
CA GLY A 374 9.92 -23.62 18.11
C GLY A 374 8.92 -23.36 16.97
N SER A 375 7.64 -23.72 17.16
CA SER A 375 6.60 -23.61 16.11
C SER A 375 6.48 -22.20 15.51
N CYS A 376 6.65 -21.15 16.31
CA CYS A 376 6.59 -19.77 15.81
C CYS A 376 7.67 -19.45 14.77
N THR A 377 8.83 -20.09 14.87
CA THR A 377 9.95 -19.89 13.93
C THR A 377 9.69 -20.65 12.63
N ASP A 378 9.19 -21.88 12.72
CA ASP A 378 8.88 -22.71 11.54
C ASP A 378 7.74 -22.14 10.69
N HIS A 379 6.79 -21.44 11.32
CA HIS A 379 5.66 -20.82 10.64
C HIS A 379 5.91 -19.35 10.29
N CYS A 380 7.03 -18.77 10.71
CA CYS A 380 7.33 -17.38 10.38
C CYS A 380 7.78 -17.28 8.92
N PRO A 381 7.02 -16.58 8.05
CA PRO A 381 7.39 -16.43 6.64
C PRO A 381 8.67 -15.60 6.45
N ALA A 382 9.00 -14.73 7.41
CA ALA A 382 10.24 -13.95 7.43
C ALA A 382 11.42 -14.70 8.08
N ALA A 383 11.22 -15.94 8.53
CA ALA A 383 12.23 -16.77 9.19
C ALA A 383 12.92 -16.12 10.42
N ILE A 384 12.24 -15.18 11.09
CA ILE A 384 12.69 -14.55 12.34
C ILE A 384 12.31 -15.40 13.57
N GLN A 385 12.69 -14.95 14.77
CA GLN A 385 12.42 -15.65 16.04
C GLN A 385 11.41 -14.87 16.92
N PRO A 386 10.09 -14.90 16.62
CA PRO A 386 9.10 -14.02 17.27
C PRO A 386 9.10 -14.09 18.80
N VAL A 387 9.20 -15.29 19.37
CA VAL A 387 9.23 -15.47 20.83
C VAL A 387 10.43 -14.78 21.46
N ARG A 388 11.61 -14.90 20.86
CA ARG A 388 12.83 -14.26 21.39
C ARG A 388 12.80 -12.77 21.20
N ILE A 389 12.30 -12.30 20.05
CA ILE A 389 12.06 -10.88 19.80
C ILE A 389 11.16 -10.32 20.89
N ASN A 390 10.02 -10.96 21.19
CA ASN A 390 9.12 -10.57 22.28
C ASN A 390 9.79 -10.61 23.67
N GLU A 391 10.62 -11.63 23.97
CA GLU A 391 11.38 -11.69 25.23
C GLU A 391 12.35 -10.51 25.38
N PHE A 392 13.10 -10.15 24.32
CA PHE A 392 14.05 -9.04 24.35
C PHE A 392 13.38 -7.67 24.26
N GLU A 393 12.22 -7.57 23.63
CA GLU A 393 11.37 -6.38 23.63
C GLU A 393 10.91 -6.07 25.05
N ARG A 394 10.39 -7.06 25.78
CA ARG A 394 10.00 -6.91 27.19
C ARG A 394 11.16 -6.52 28.09
N ALA A 395 12.35 -7.00 27.78
CA ALA A 395 13.59 -6.63 28.47
C ALA A 395 14.13 -5.25 28.05
N LYS A 396 13.56 -4.62 27.03
CA LYS A 396 14.03 -3.39 26.38
C LYS A 396 15.49 -3.48 25.91
N ASP A 397 15.91 -4.67 25.48
CA ASP A 397 17.26 -4.95 24.97
C ASP A 397 17.31 -4.70 23.45
N VAL A 398 17.52 -3.43 23.09
CA VAL A 398 17.57 -2.97 21.69
C VAL A 398 18.70 -3.66 20.92
N ASP A 399 19.84 -3.93 21.56
CA ASP A 399 20.97 -4.60 20.90
C ASP A 399 20.64 -6.06 20.55
N ALA A 400 19.87 -6.75 21.40
CA ALA A 400 19.38 -8.09 21.09
C ALA A 400 18.30 -8.08 19.99
N LEU A 401 17.40 -7.10 20.00
CA LEU A 401 16.40 -6.92 18.94
C LEU A 401 17.05 -6.69 17.58
N ASN A 402 18.07 -5.84 17.51
CA ASN A 402 18.85 -5.60 16.31
C ASN A 402 19.59 -6.86 15.84
N ARG A 403 20.17 -7.63 16.76
CA ARG A 403 20.83 -8.92 16.43
C ARG A 403 19.87 -10.00 15.92
N LEU A 404 18.59 -9.91 16.27
CA LEU A 404 17.55 -10.83 15.80
C LEU A 404 16.81 -10.33 14.56
N SER A 405 17.24 -9.21 13.99
CA SER A 405 16.58 -8.54 12.87
C SER A 405 15.08 -8.36 13.12
N ALA A 406 14.71 -7.84 14.30
CA ALA A 406 13.31 -7.69 14.67
C ALA A 406 12.49 -6.87 13.66
N LEU A 407 13.15 -5.97 12.92
CA LEU A 407 12.56 -5.12 11.88
C LEU A 407 12.29 -5.86 10.56
N ASP A 408 12.76 -7.10 10.38
CA ASP A 408 12.42 -7.93 9.21
C ASP A 408 11.00 -8.52 9.31
N CYS A 409 10.26 -8.22 10.38
CA CYS A 409 8.88 -8.65 10.57
C CYS A 409 7.95 -8.07 9.50
N ILE A 410 7.21 -8.93 8.82
CA ILE A 410 6.20 -8.53 7.81
C ILE A 410 4.77 -8.42 8.38
N GLU A 411 4.65 -8.37 9.71
CA GLU A 411 3.38 -8.13 10.43
C GLU A 411 2.21 -9.07 10.05
N CYS A 412 2.53 -10.29 9.58
CA CYS A 412 1.53 -11.25 9.10
C CYS A 412 0.57 -11.80 10.18
N GLY A 413 0.89 -11.60 11.47
CA GLY A 413 0.07 -12.08 12.59
C GLY A 413 0.05 -13.60 12.80
N LEU A 414 0.92 -14.37 12.14
CA LEU A 414 0.93 -15.84 12.28
C LEU A 414 1.50 -16.34 13.63
N CYS A 415 2.24 -15.49 14.34
CA CYS A 415 2.88 -15.82 15.62
C CYS A 415 2.11 -15.33 16.85
N THR A 416 0.99 -14.64 16.66
CA THR A 416 0.00 -14.26 17.68
C THR A 416 -1.10 -15.30 17.75
#